data_AF-A0A6N7V8L1-F1
#
_entry.id   AF-A0A6N7V8L1-F1
#
_cell.length_a   1.000
_cell.length_b   1.000
_cell.length_c   1.000
_cell.angle_alpha   90.00
_cell.angle_beta   90.00
_cell.angle_gamma   90.00
#
_symmetry.space_group_name_H-M   'P 1'
#
loop_
_entity.id
_entity.type
_entity.pdbx_description
1 polymer ?
#
loop_
_entity_poly.entity_id
_entity_poly.type
_entity_poly.pdbx_seq_one_letter_code
_entity_poly.pdbx_strand_id
1 'polypeptide(L)'
;MKKLFLITILSINSILSFGDYLDTPNYKYLKTFLKEEQQDIFNNLMKDLDFTITSLEQKINDSKNEKEKQNLEIKLNEAIREKEKLVENLNINIIKYPKRYTEKALELNKNINELISSYSEKEEK
;
A
#
# COMPACT_ATOMS: atom_id res chain seq x y z
N MET A 1 -13.63 23.91 6.26
CA MET A 1 -12.16 23.80 6.38
C MET A 1 -11.76 22.40 6.87
N LYS A 2 -11.71 21.40 5.98
CA LYS A 2 -11.18 20.05 6.30
C LYS A 2 -10.43 19.36 5.14
N LYS A 3 -10.29 20.00 3.97
CA LYS A 3 -9.63 19.41 2.78
C LYS A 3 -8.15 19.79 2.60
N LEU A 4 -7.65 20.80 3.32
CA LEU A 4 -6.29 21.30 3.14
C LEU A 4 -5.21 20.58 3.95
N PHE A 5 -5.57 19.71 4.89
CA PHE A 5 -4.61 19.10 5.83
C PHE A 5 -4.00 17.77 5.35
N LEU A 6 -4.40 17.26 4.18
CA LEU A 6 -3.82 16.03 3.61
C LEU A 6 -2.69 16.28 2.60
N ILE A 7 -2.56 17.50 2.07
CA ILE A 7 -1.55 17.81 1.04
C ILE A 7 -0.17 18.06 1.65
N THR A 8 -0.08 18.39 2.94
CA THR A 8 1.19 18.72 3.61
C THR A 8 2.00 17.51 4.12
N ILE A 9 1.46 16.29 4.07
CA ILE A 9 2.23 15.08 4.44
C ILE A 9 2.88 14.44 3.20
N LEU A 10 2.37 14.69 2.00
CA LEU A 10 2.87 14.10 0.76
C LEU A 10 4.18 14.76 0.24
N SER A 11 4.47 16.00 0.65
CA SER A 11 5.59 16.76 0.08
C SER A 11 6.93 16.64 0.81
N ILE A 12 7.00 15.98 1.98
CA ILE A 12 8.26 15.90 2.77
C ILE A 12 9.10 14.65 2.41
N ASN A 13 8.54 13.65 1.72
CA ASN A 13 9.29 12.45 1.31
C ASN A 13 9.72 12.45 -0.17
N SER A 14 9.72 13.60 -0.85
CA SER A 14 10.21 13.75 -2.23
C SER A 14 11.72 13.52 -2.39
N ILE A 15 12.40 12.99 -1.37
CA ILE A 15 13.72 12.41 -1.53
C ILE A 15 13.54 11.01 -2.11
N LEU A 16 13.52 10.94 -3.44
CA LEU A 16 14.32 10.02 -4.26
C LEU A 16 14.90 8.80 -3.52
N SER A 17 14.04 7.99 -2.91
CA SER A 17 14.38 6.65 -2.48
C SER A 17 14.02 5.76 -3.66
N PHE A 18 14.90 5.75 -4.66
CA PHE A 18 15.00 4.64 -5.60
C PHE A 18 15.44 3.32 -4.91
N GLY A 19 15.40 3.25 -3.58
CA GLY A 19 15.51 2.03 -2.80
C GLY A 19 14.25 1.18 -2.88
N ASP A 20 14.34 -0.04 -2.39
CA ASP A 20 13.19 -0.94 -2.36
C ASP A 20 12.12 -0.42 -1.41
N TYR A 21 10.88 -0.34 -1.87
CA TYR A 21 9.75 0.11 -1.06
C TYR A 21 9.61 -0.75 0.21
N LEU A 22 9.96 -2.03 0.11
CA LEU A 22 10.00 -2.97 1.22
C LEU A 22 11.07 -2.67 2.28
N ASP A 23 11.98 -1.73 2.07
CA ASP A 23 12.91 -1.28 3.11
C ASP A 23 12.40 -0.04 3.86
N THR A 24 11.30 0.57 3.38
CA THR A 24 10.67 1.70 4.05
C THR A 24 9.84 1.26 5.27
N PRO A 25 9.74 2.07 6.34
CA PRO A 25 8.99 1.71 7.55
C PRO A 25 7.54 1.28 7.29
N ASN A 26 6.89 1.86 6.28
CA ASN A 26 5.48 1.60 5.96
C ASN A 26 5.24 0.21 5.35
N TYR A 27 6.25 -0.38 4.71
CA TYR A 27 6.09 -1.65 3.98
C TYR A 27 7.08 -2.73 4.44
N LYS A 28 8.01 -2.41 5.36
CA LYS A 28 9.03 -3.34 5.84
C LYS A 28 8.49 -4.66 6.40
N TYR A 29 7.31 -4.62 7.00
CA TYR A 29 6.66 -5.83 7.52
C TYR A 29 6.30 -6.82 6.39
N LEU A 30 6.01 -6.36 5.18
CA LEU A 30 5.65 -7.23 4.06
C LEU A 30 6.84 -8.10 3.64
N LYS A 31 8.07 -7.61 3.80
CA LYS A 31 9.29 -8.31 3.37
C LYS A 31 9.40 -9.72 3.94
N THR A 32 8.96 -9.94 5.17
CA THR A 32 9.00 -11.27 5.82
C THR A 32 7.96 -12.25 5.28
N PHE A 33 6.91 -11.75 4.64
CA PHE A 33 5.80 -12.55 4.13
C PHE A 33 5.90 -12.83 2.63
N LEU A 34 6.72 -12.07 1.90
CA LEU A 34 6.85 -12.20 0.44
C LEU A 34 8.08 -13.02 0.04
N LYS A 35 7.93 -13.87 -0.96
CA LYS A 35 9.06 -14.50 -1.67
C LYS A 35 9.81 -13.45 -2.48
N GLU A 36 11.08 -13.68 -2.82
CA GLU A 36 11.93 -12.72 -3.56
C GLU A 36 11.24 -12.19 -4.82
N GLU A 37 10.72 -13.08 -5.69
CA GLU A 37 9.98 -12.66 -6.90
C GLU A 37 8.77 -11.75 -6.58
N GLN A 38 8.07 -12.01 -5.48
CA GLN A 38 6.93 -11.19 -5.05
C GLN A 38 7.37 -9.84 -4.50
N GLN A 39 8.56 -9.79 -3.87
CA GLN A 39 9.16 -8.55 -3.39
C GLN A 39 9.52 -7.65 -4.58
N ASP A 40 10.15 -8.21 -5.62
CA ASP A 40 10.50 -7.48 -6.83
C ASP A 40 9.25 -6.93 -7.55
N ILE A 41 8.21 -7.76 -7.70
CA ILE A 41 6.93 -7.35 -8.29
C ILE A 41 6.32 -6.20 -7.49
N PHE A 42 6.26 -6.33 -6.16
CA PHE A 42 5.70 -5.28 -5.30
C PHE A 42 6.48 -3.97 -5.43
N ASN A 43 7.81 -4.03 -5.37
CA ASN A 43 8.67 -2.85 -5.50
C ASN A 43 8.45 -2.15 -6.84
N ASN A 44 8.35 -2.90 -7.95
CA ASN A 44 8.13 -2.33 -9.28
C ASN A 44 6.74 -1.69 -9.39
N LEU A 45 5.69 -2.37 -8.93
CA LEU A 45 4.32 -1.80 -8.94
C LEU A 45 4.22 -0.51 -8.11
N MET A 46 4.90 -0.47 -6.96
CA MET A 46 4.92 0.72 -6.11
C MET A 46 5.69 1.86 -6.78
N LYS A 47 6.84 1.58 -7.42
CA LYS A 47 7.60 2.58 -8.20
C LYS A 47 6.76 3.18 -9.32
N ASP A 48 6.05 2.36 -10.08
CA ASP A 48 5.22 2.80 -11.21
C ASP A 48 4.05 3.68 -10.75
N LEU A 49 3.38 3.29 -9.66
CA LEU A 49 2.29 4.06 -9.07
C LEU A 49 2.77 5.39 -8.51
N ASP A 50 3.91 5.42 -7.81
CA ASP A 50 4.48 6.64 -7.25
C ASP A 50 4.93 7.61 -8.34
N PHE A 51 5.57 7.10 -9.40
CA PHE A 51 5.91 7.89 -10.58
C PHE A 51 4.66 8.51 -11.22
N THR A 52 3.59 7.73 -11.34
CA THR A 52 2.31 8.20 -11.87
C THR A 52 1.72 9.30 -11.00
N ILE A 53 1.70 9.13 -9.68
CA ILE A 53 1.22 10.11 -8.71
C ILE A 53 2.01 11.40 -8.81
N THR A 54 3.35 11.35 -8.72
CA THR A 54 4.21 12.52 -8.83
C THR A 54 4.06 13.23 -10.17
N SER A 55 3.91 12.48 -11.27
CA SER A 55 3.65 13.05 -12.61
C SER A 55 2.32 13.79 -12.66
N LEU A 56 1.27 13.25 -12.04
CA LEU A 56 -0.04 13.89 -11.97
C LEU A 56 -0.01 15.14 -11.09
N GLU A 57 0.64 15.09 -9.92
CA GLU A 57 0.83 16.23 -9.04
C GLU A 57 1.54 17.38 -9.75
N GLN A 58 2.62 17.09 -10.49
CA GLN A 58 3.34 18.09 -11.28
C GLN A 58 2.43 18.72 -12.36
N LYS A 59 1.68 17.89 -13.11
CA LYS A 59 0.74 18.40 -14.13
C LYS A 59 -0.36 19.26 -13.55
N ILE A 60 -0.87 18.92 -12.36
CA ILE A 60 -1.87 19.72 -11.64
C ILE A 60 -1.29 21.09 -11.27
N ASN A 61 -0.04 21.13 -10.80
CA ASN A 61 0.65 22.36 -10.43
C ASN A 61 0.93 23.27 -11.63
N ASP A 62 1.26 22.68 -12.79
CA ASP A 62 1.59 23.42 -14.01
C ASP A 62 0.34 23.84 -14.81
N SER A 63 -0.81 23.21 -14.57
CA SER A 63 -2.04 23.48 -15.32
C SER A 63 -2.64 24.85 -14.99
N LYS A 64 -2.94 25.62 -16.04
CA LYS A 64 -3.63 26.92 -15.96
C LYS A 64 -5.13 26.82 -16.22
N ASN A 65 -5.61 25.65 -16.66
CA ASN A 65 -6.99 25.41 -17.01
C ASN A 65 -7.72 24.67 -15.87
N GLU A 66 -8.72 25.32 -15.29
CA GLU A 66 -9.45 24.78 -14.13
C GLU A 66 -10.15 23.44 -14.43
N LYS A 67 -10.72 23.28 -15.64
CA LYS A 67 -11.38 22.02 -16.02
C LYS A 67 -10.39 20.88 -16.20
N GLU A 68 -9.22 21.16 -16.78
CA GLU A 68 -8.13 20.19 -16.90
C GLU A 68 -7.59 19.79 -15.53
N LYS A 69 -7.40 20.78 -14.64
CA LYS A 69 -6.94 20.56 -13.28
C LYS A 69 -7.87 19.61 -12.52
N GLN A 70 -9.19 19.85 -12.56
CA GLN A 70 -10.17 18.97 -11.93
C GLN A 70 -10.10 17.52 -12.47
N ASN A 71 -9.94 17.35 -13.78
CA ASN A 71 -9.79 16.02 -14.37
C ASN A 71 -8.50 15.33 -13.92
N LEU A 72 -7.39 16.07 -13.79
CA LEU A 72 -6.13 15.52 -13.29
C LEU A 72 -6.22 15.17 -11.80
N GLU A 73 -6.90 15.98 -10.98
CA GLU A 73 -7.16 15.70 -9.57
C GLU A 73 -7.97 14.41 -9.37
N ILE A 74 -8.96 14.13 -10.25
CA ILE A 74 -9.69 12.86 -10.23
C ILE A 74 -8.74 11.68 -10.47
N LYS A 75 -7.90 11.77 -11.52
CA LYS A 75 -6.91 10.72 -11.83
C LYS A 75 -5.89 10.53 -10.72
N LEU A 76 -5.45 11.61 -10.07
CA LEU A 76 -4.55 11.55 -8.92
C LEU A 76 -5.18 10.76 -7.78
N ASN A 77 -6.44 11.07 -7.44
CA ASN A 77 -7.17 10.36 -6.40
C ASN A 77 -7.38 8.88 -6.73
N GLU A 78 -7.61 8.55 -8.01
CA GLU A 78 -7.70 7.16 -8.47
C GLU A 78 -6.37 6.42 -8.29
N ALA A 79 -5.25 7.01 -8.71
CA ALA A 79 -3.92 6.42 -8.56
C ALA A 79 -3.52 6.20 -7.10
N ILE A 80 -3.81 7.17 -6.21
CA ILE A 80 -3.60 7.02 -4.76
C ILE A 80 -4.44 5.86 -4.22
N ARG A 81 -5.71 5.77 -4.61
CA ARG A 81 -6.60 4.69 -4.18
C ARG A 81 -6.15 3.33 -4.69
N GLU A 82 -5.60 3.24 -5.89
CA GLU A 82 -5.03 2.00 -6.43
C GLU A 82 -3.82 1.54 -5.62
N LYS A 83 -2.93 2.46 -5.24
CA LYS A 83 -1.78 2.20 -4.37
C LYS A 83 -2.20 1.65 -3.00
N GLU A 84 -3.23 2.24 -2.39
CA GLU A 84 -3.78 1.75 -1.12
C GLU A 84 -4.40 0.35 -1.26
N LYS A 85 -5.23 0.14 -2.29
CA LYS A 85 -5.86 -1.16 -2.57
C LYS A 85 -4.86 -2.25 -2.86
N LEU A 86 -3.74 -1.96 -3.52
CA LEU A 86 -2.69 -2.93 -3.79
C LEU A 86 -2.19 -3.54 -2.47
N VAL A 87 -1.88 -2.69 -1.49
CA VAL A 87 -1.38 -3.10 -0.17
C VAL A 87 -2.45 -3.85 0.62
N GLU A 88 -3.69 -3.35 0.62
CA GLU A 88 -4.82 -4.01 1.29
C GLU A 88 -5.06 -5.42 0.74
N ASN A 89 -5.14 -5.56 -0.59
CA ASN A 89 -5.35 -6.84 -1.25
C ASN A 89 -4.19 -7.81 -1.00
N LEU A 90 -2.96 -7.31 -0.95
CA LEU A 90 -1.80 -8.14 -0.64
C LEU A 90 -1.89 -8.70 0.78
N ASN A 91 -2.22 -7.86 1.77
CA ASN A 91 -2.42 -8.29 3.15
C ASN A 91 -3.53 -9.35 3.28
N ILE A 92 -4.67 -9.12 2.62
CA ILE A 92 -5.77 -10.09 2.59
C ILE A 92 -5.31 -11.41 1.99
N ASN A 93 -4.54 -11.38 0.89
CA ASN A 93 -4.08 -12.59 0.22
C ASN A 93 -3.04 -13.36 1.05
N ILE A 94 -2.15 -12.67 1.77
CA ILE A 94 -1.21 -13.31 2.71
C ILE A 94 -1.97 -14.13 3.75
N ILE A 95 -3.06 -13.58 4.30
CA ILE A 95 -3.88 -14.25 5.32
C ILE A 95 -4.72 -15.37 4.71
N LYS A 96 -5.37 -15.12 3.56
CA LYS A 96 -6.34 -16.04 2.95
C LYS A 96 -5.68 -17.21 2.22
N TYR A 97 -4.50 -16.99 1.63
CA TYR A 97 -3.78 -17.97 0.82
C TYR A 97 -2.31 -18.10 1.24
N PRO A 98 -2.00 -18.36 2.52
CA PRO A 98 -0.64 -18.27 3.07
C PRO A 98 0.35 -19.24 2.39
N LYS A 99 -0.13 -20.36 1.84
CA LYS A 99 0.68 -21.33 1.08
C LYS A 99 1.35 -20.74 -0.17
N ARG A 100 0.87 -19.61 -0.67
CA ARG A 100 1.46 -18.92 -1.85
C ARG A 100 2.66 -18.06 -1.48
N TYR A 101 2.91 -17.86 -0.19
CA TYR A 101 3.84 -16.90 0.40
C TYR A 101 4.97 -17.64 1.15
N THR A 102 5.61 -16.98 2.10
CA THR A 102 6.66 -17.59 2.94
C THR A 102 6.08 -18.43 4.08
N GLU A 103 6.93 -19.22 4.76
CA GLU A 103 6.55 -19.96 5.97
C GLU A 103 6.00 -19.05 7.07
N LYS A 104 6.48 -17.80 7.15
CA LYS A 104 5.96 -16.80 8.09
C LYS A 104 4.49 -16.45 7.85
N ALA A 105 4.01 -16.53 6.60
CA ALA A 105 2.58 -16.35 6.32
C ALA A 105 1.74 -17.53 6.85
N LEU A 106 2.28 -18.76 6.80
CA LEU A 106 1.64 -19.95 7.36
C LEU A 106 1.56 -19.87 8.89
N GLU A 107 2.67 -19.48 9.53
CA GLU A 107 2.74 -19.26 10.98
C GLU A 107 1.74 -18.18 11.43
N LEU A 108 1.68 -17.05 10.71
CA LEU A 108 0.71 -15.99 10.98
C LEU A 108 -0.74 -16.50 10.89
N ASN A 109 -1.08 -17.24 9.83
CA ASN A 109 -2.42 -17.79 9.67
C ASN A 109 -2.78 -18.75 10.81
N LYS A 110 -1.85 -19.62 11.20
CA LYS A 110 -2.04 -20.53 12.34
C LYS A 110 -2.30 -19.76 13.64
N ASN A 111 -1.47 -18.77 13.94
CA ASN A 111 -1.61 -17.94 15.15
C ASN A 111 -2.96 -17.19 15.18
N ILE A 112 -3.42 -16.68 14.03
CA ILE A 112 -4.74 -16.05 13.91
C ILE A 112 -5.86 -17.06 14.22
N ASN A 113 -5.80 -18.26 13.65
CA ASN A 113 -6.83 -19.28 13.88
C ASN A 113 -6.87 -19.74 15.35
N GLU A 114 -5.71 -19.96 15.97
CA GLU A 114 -5.61 -20.29 17.40
C GLU A 114 -6.19 -19.18 18.28
N LEU A 115 -5.91 -17.92 17.95
CA LEU A 115 -6.48 -16.77 18.66
C LEU A 115 -8.00 -16.77 18.55
N ILE A 116 -8.55 -16.94 17.34
CA ILE A 116 -10.00 -16.98 17.11
C ILE A 116 -10.64 -18.11 17.93
N SER A 117 -10.09 -19.33 17.89
CA SER A 117 -10.58 -20.46 18.67
C SER A 117 -10.58 -20.17 20.18
N SER A 118 -9.51 -19.52 20.69
CA SER A 118 -9.41 -19.17 22.11
C SER A 118 -10.47 -18.16 22.58
N TYR A 119 -11.00 -17.33 21.68
CA TYR A 119 -12.11 -16.42 21.98
C TYR A 119 -13.46 -17.13 21.94
N SER A 120 -13.69 -18.01 20.97
CA SER A 120 -14.93 -18.80 20.91
C SER A 120 -15.14 -19.68 22.14
N GLU A 121 -14.08 -20.31 22.66
CA GLU A 121 -14.15 -21.12 23.89
C GLU A 121 -14.44 -20.31 25.16
N LYS A 122 -14.22 -18.99 25.14
CA LYS A 122 -14.52 -18.09 26.27
C LYS A 122 -15.95 -17.54 26.24
N GLU A 123 -16.60 -17.49 25.07
CA GLU A 123 -18.00 -17.05 24.95
C GLU A 123 -19.00 -18.17 25.30
N GLU A 124 -18.57 -19.44 25.26
CA GLU A 124 -19.39 -20.60 25.62
C GLU A 124 -19.36 -20.98 27.11
N LYS A 125 -18.64 -20.22 27.96
CA LYS A 125 -18.53 -20.42 29.42
C LYS A 125 -19.19 -19.31 30.21
#